data_AF-A0A8D8KNF2-F1
#
_entry.id   AF-A0A8D8KNF2-F1
#
_cell.length_a   1.000
_cell.length_b   1.000
_cell.length_c   1.000
_cell.angle_alpha   90.00
_cell.angle_beta   90.00
_cell.angle_gamma   90.00
#
_symmetry.space_group_name_H-M   'P 1'
#
loop_
_entity.id
_entity.type
_entity.pdbx_description
1 polymer ?
#
loop_
_entity_poly.entity_id
_entity_poly.type
_entity_poly.pdbx_seq_one_letter_code
_entity_poly.pdbx_strand_id
1 'polypeptide(L)'
;MIRSILEYAVQVWAPHHANQRDRLEKVQRRFTLYALRRLPWRNGVWRSSYSDRCTLLEMVSLEKRRTFLQRMFVFDVLTGRIDCPQLREEITVHRPTRTLRNQPLLRIPYMDTTDQLTAAAEFSTPYLTSTSLA
;
A
#
# COMPACT_ATOMS: atom_id res chain seq x y z
N MET A 1 -5.49 18.92 -0.79
CA MET A 1 -5.60 18.02 -1.97
C MET A 1 -4.48 16.99 -2.13
N ILE A 2 -3.39 16.98 -1.34
CA ILE A 2 -2.32 15.96 -1.49
C ILE A 2 -2.70 14.60 -0.85
N ARG A 3 -3.55 14.63 0.18
CA ARG A 3 -3.96 13.44 0.93
C ARG A 3 -4.69 12.40 0.07
N SER A 4 -5.68 12.82 -0.72
CA SER A 4 -6.44 11.93 -1.60
C SER A 4 -5.55 11.28 -2.66
N ILE A 5 -4.60 12.02 -3.22
CA ILE A 5 -3.63 11.51 -4.21
C ILE A 5 -2.75 10.40 -3.59
N LEU A 6 -2.31 10.60 -2.34
CA LEU A 6 -1.51 9.62 -1.60
C LEU A 6 -2.32 8.45 -1.04
N GLU A 7 -3.65 8.46 -1.14
CA GLU A 7 -4.52 7.41 -0.57
C GLU A 7 -5.21 6.60 -1.67
N TYR A 8 -5.50 7.19 -2.83
CA TYR A 8 -6.28 6.58 -3.91
C TYR A 8 -5.67 5.30 -4.51
N ALA A 9 -4.36 5.28 -4.75
CA ALA A 9 -3.70 4.18 -5.48
C ALA A 9 -2.69 3.41 -4.62
N VAL A 10 -2.83 3.45 -3.29
CA VAL A 10 -1.86 2.82 -2.37
C VAL A 10 -1.60 1.36 -2.71
N GLN A 11 -2.60 0.63 -3.18
CA GLN A 11 -2.52 -0.78 -3.52
C GLN A 11 -1.63 -1.03 -4.75
N VAL A 12 -1.54 -0.08 -5.67
CA VAL A 12 -0.77 -0.20 -6.92
C VAL A 12 0.68 0.20 -6.71
N TRP A 13 0.93 1.33 -6.04
CA TRP A 13 2.29 1.86 -5.89
C TRP A 13 2.96 1.49 -4.57
N ALA A 14 2.28 0.82 -3.63
CA ALA A 14 2.81 0.50 -2.30
C ALA A 14 4.19 -0.16 -2.42
N PRO A 15 5.26 0.56 -2.07
CA PRO A 15 6.59 0.05 -2.33
C PRO A 15 6.94 -1.03 -1.30
N HIS A 16 7.43 -2.16 -1.77
CA HIS A 16 7.88 -3.26 -0.91
C HIS A 16 9.17 -2.88 -0.16
N HIS A 17 10.05 -2.10 -0.77
CA HIS A 17 11.33 -1.72 -0.18
C HIS A 17 11.21 -0.57 0.85
N ALA A 18 11.85 -0.76 2.01
CA ALA A 18 11.90 0.24 3.09
C ALA A 18 12.38 1.63 2.60
N ASN A 19 13.38 1.67 1.72
CA ASN A 19 13.92 2.92 1.16
C ASN A 19 12.85 3.78 0.46
N GLN A 20 11.97 3.15 -0.31
CA GLN A 20 10.90 3.84 -1.02
C GLN A 20 9.78 4.27 -0.06
N ARG A 21 9.48 3.44 0.96
CA ARG A 21 8.55 3.78 2.05
C ARG A 21 9.01 5.02 2.80
N ASP A 22 10.32 5.12 3.09
CA ASP A 22 10.94 6.26 3.77
C ASP A 22 10.94 7.52 2.91
N ARG A 23 11.16 7.40 1.61
CA ARG A 23 11.06 8.55 0.67
C ARG A 23 9.68 9.18 0.69
N LEU A 24 8.63 8.36 0.76
CA LEU A 24 7.26 8.86 0.89
C LEU A 24 6.99 9.47 2.26
N GLU A 25 7.47 8.87 3.34
CA GLU A 25 7.33 9.42 4.69
C GLU A 25 8.09 10.76 4.84
N LYS A 26 9.19 10.96 4.10
CA LYS A 26 9.91 12.25 4.06
C LYS A 26 9.03 13.39 3.57
N VAL A 27 8.06 13.15 2.70
CA VAL A 27 7.11 14.18 2.24
C VAL A 27 6.26 14.66 3.42
N GLN A 28 5.68 13.74 4.19
CA GLN A 28 4.91 14.10 5.39
C GLN A 28 5.78 14.76 6.45
N ARG A 29 7.03 14.29 6.67
CA ARG A 29 7.98 14.92 7.59
C ARG A 29 8.34 16.36 7.22
N ARG A 30 8.47 16.66 5.93
CA ARG A 30 8.69 18.04 5.45
C ARG A 30 7.43 18.89 5.62
N PHE A 31 6.26 18.31 5.36
CA PHE A 31 4.99 19.00 5.57
C PHE A 31 4.77 19.38 7.04
N THR A 32 5.02 18.48 7.99
CA THR A 32 4.86 18.78 9.43
C THR A 32 5.79 19.91 9.88
N LEU A 33 7.04 19.92 9.39
CA LEU A 33 7.98 21.01 9.62
C LEU A 33 7.46 22.35 9.09
N TYR A 34 6.91 22.35 7.87
CA TYR A 34 6.40 23.55 7.24
C TYR A 34 5.14 24.09 7.94
N ALA A 35 4.22 23.20 8.29
CA ALA A 35 3.00 23.54 9.02
C ALA A 35 3.33 24.17 10.38
N LEU A 36 4.21 23.55 11.15
CA LEU A 36 4.62 24.04 12.47
C LEU A 36 5.39 25.37 12.41
N ARG A 37 6.09 25.64 11.32
CA ARG A 37 6.76 26.95 11.11
C ARG A 37 5.79 28.07 10.76
N ARG A 38 4.66 27.76 10.11
CA ARG A 38 3.68 28.78 9.68
C ARG A 38 2.61 29.08 10.73
N LEU A 39 2.32 28.14 11.62
CA LEU A 39 1.38 28.34 12.71
C LEU A 39 2.06 29.06 13.89
N PRO A 40 1.34 29.90 14.66
CA PRO A 40 1.89 30.68 15.77
C PRO A 40 2.15 29.81 17.01
N TRP A 41 2.96 28.76 16.88
CA TRP A 41 3.38 27.92 18.01
C TRP A 41 4.56 28.57 18.72
N ARG A 42 4.35 28.97 19.98
CA ARG A 42 5.34 29.72 20.77
C ARG A 42 6.55 28.92 21.25
N ASN A 43 6.55 27.59 21.13
CA ASN A 43 7.40 26.74 21.99
C ASN A 43 8.29 25.75 21.22
N GLY A 44 9.11 26.18 20.26
CA GLY A 44 10.19 25.33 19.71
C GLY A 44 9.76 23.96 19.15
N VAL A 45 8.46 23.73 18.92
CA VAL A 45 7.87 22.40 18.74
C VAL A 45 8.30 21.75 17.43
N TRP A 46 8.86 22.53 16.51
CA TRP A 46 9.48 21.99 15.30
C TRP A 46 10.69 21.07 15.59
N ARG A 47 11.31 21.19 16.78
CA ARG A 47 12.42 20.33 17.25
C ARG A 47 11.97 19.00 17.86
N SER A 48 10.67 18.82 18.13
CA SER A 48 10.17 17.57 18.70
C SER A 48 10.22 16.42 17.68
N SER A 49 10.06 15.19 18.17
CA SER A 49 10.13 14.00 17.34
C SER A 49 9.04 14.03 16.26
N TYR A 50 9.23 13.29 15.16
CA TYR A 50 8.23 13.23 14.10
C TYR A 50 6.85 12.76 14.61
N SER A 51 6.84 11.80 15.55
CA SER A 51 5.61 11.30 16.14
C SER A 51 4.88 12.40 16.89
N ASP A 52 5.59 13.17 17.71
CA ASP A 52 4.99 14.26 18.51
C ASP A 52 4.43 15.37 17.62
N ARG A 53 5.13 15.71 16.53
CA ARG A 53 4.65 16.67 15.54
C ARG A 53 3.39 16.19 14.83
N CYS A 54 3.30 14.90 14.53
CA CYS A 54 2.11 14.30 13.96
C CYS A 54 0.94 14.34 14.96
N THR A 55 1.17 13.98 16.23
CA THR A 55 0.15 14.07 17.29
C THR A 55 -0.35 15.50 17.49
N LEU A 56 0.55 16.48 17.51
CA LEU A 56 0.18 17.89 17.69
C LEU A 56 -0.66 18.43 16.52
N LEU A 57 -0.39 17.95 15.30
CA LEU A 57 -1.16 18.30 14.11
C LEU A 57 -2.41 17.41 13.93
N GLU A 58 -2.70 16.52 14.89
CA GLU A 58 -3.77 15.52 14.83
C GLU A 58 -3.72 14.65 13.55
N MET A 59 -2.51 14.36 13.08
CA MET A 59 -2.27 13.60 11.86
C MET A 59 -1.73 12.21 12.16
N VAL A 60 -2.24 11.23 11.42
CA VAL A 60 -1.70 9.87 11.41
C VAL A 60 -0.52 9.80 10.43
N SER A 61 0.51 8.99 10.76
CA SER A 61 1.63 8.74 9.84
C SER A 61 1.15 8.17 8.50
N LEU A 62 1.90 8.43 7.42
CA LEU A 62 1.53 7.97 6.09
C LEU A 62 1.58 6.44 6.06
N GLU A 63 2.61 5.86 6.68
CA GLU A 63 2.74 4.42 6.85
C GLU A 63 1.50 3.77 7.46
N LYS A 64 1.01 4.24 8.61
CA LYS A 64 -0.17 3.66 9.28
C LYS A 64 -1.40 3.73 8.39
N ARG A 65 -1.60 4.86 7.70
CA ARG A 65 -2.73 5.04 6.77
C ARG A 65 -2.64 4.09 5.58
N ARG A 66 -1.46 3.91 4.98
CA ARG A 66 -1.27 2.95 3.89
C ARG A 66 -1.57 1.52 4.33
N THR A 67 -1.04 1.10 5.47
CA THR A 67 -1.29 -0.25 6.01
C THR A 67 -2.78 -0.47 6.29
N PHE A 68 -3.47 0.56 6.79
CA PHE A 68 -4.92 0.51 6.99
C PHE A 68 -5.67 0.35 5.66
N LEU A 69 -5.34 1.15 4.64
CA LEU A 69 -5.98 1.08 3.31
C LEU A 69 -5.70 -0.24 2.59
N GLN A 70 -4.49 -0.80 2.73
CA GLN A 70 -4.17 -2.13 2.21
C GLN A 70 -5.04 -3.22 2.84
N ARG A 71 -5.21 -3.18 4.17
CA ARG A 71 -6.06 -4.14 4.89
C ARG A 71 -7.52 -3.98 4.54
N MET A 72 -8.00 -2.73 4.45
CA MET A 72 -9.37 -2.44 4.02
C MET A 72 -9.64 -2.96 2.62
N PHE A 73 -8.71 -2.78 1.69
CA PHE A 73 -8.85 -3.31 0.34
C PHE A 73 -9.01 -4.84 0.35
N VAL A 74 -8.15 -5.57 1.07
CA VAL A 74 -8.30 -7.03 1.20
C VAL A 74 -9.65 -7.40 1.81
N PHE A 75 -10.08 -6.68 2.84
CA PHE A 75 -11.38 -6.90 3.46
C PHE A 75 -12.55 -6.65 2.50
N ASP A 76 -12.50 -5.56 1.72
CA ASP A 76 -13.55 -5.19 0.77
C ASP A 76 -13.60 -6.17 -0.40
N VAL A 77 -12.47 -6.73 -0.83
CA VAL A 77 -12.39 -7.82 -1.83
C VAL A 77 -13.02 -9.11 -1.28
N LEU A 78 -12.69 -9.49 -0.04
CA LEU A 78 -13.25 -10.69 0.59
C LEU A 78 -14.75 -10.58 0.88
N THR A 79 -15.21 -9.37 1.21
CA THR A 79 -16.63 -9.09 1.50
C THR A 79 -17.46 -8.91 0.22
N GLY A 80 -16.82 -8.81 -0.95
CA GLY A 80 -17.51 -8.61 -2.23
C GLY A 80 -18.05 -7.20 -2.42
N ARG A 81 -17.42 -6.20 -1.79
CA ARG A 81 -17.68 -4.77 -2.09
C ARG A 81 -16.93 -4.29 -3.32
N ILE A 82 -15.86 -5.00 -3.67
CA ILE A 82 -15.09 -4.79 -4.90
C ILE A 82 -15.39 -5.97 -5.81
N ASP A 83 -16.08 -5.70 -6.92
CA ASP A 83 -16.45 -6.71 -7.92
C ASP A 83 -15.26 -6.99 -8.86
N CYS A 84 -14.29 -7.74 -8.34
CA CYS A 84 -13.16 -8.25 -9.14
C CYS A 84 -13.00 -9.77 -8.89
N PRO A 85 -13.63 -10.63 -9.71
CA PRO A 85 -13.59 -12.07 -9.52
C PRO A 85 -12.16 -12.63 -9.66
N GLN A 86 -11.33 -12.07 -10.55
CA GLN A 86 -9.95 -12.49 -10.76
C GLN A 86 -9.11 -12.33 -9.47
N LEU A 87 -9.18 -11.16 -8.84
CA LEU A 87 -8.45 -10.87 -7.61
C LEU A 87 -8.96 -11.71 -6.43
N ARG A 88 -10.26 -12.01 -6.41
CA ARG A 88 -10.86 -12.86 -5.38
C ARG A 88 -10.43 -14.33 -5.53
N GLU A 89 -10.29 -14.81 -6.75
CA GLU A 89 -9.80 -16.17 -7.05
C GLU A 89 -8.32 -16.34 -6.69
N GLU A 90 -7.50 -15.30 -6.86
CA GLU A 90 -6.09 -15.30 -6.43
C GLU A 90 -5.94 -15.41 -4.91
N ILE A 91 -6.87 -14.85 -4.13
CA ILE A 91 -6.86 -14.94 -2.66
C ILE A 91 -7.39 -16.32 -2.23
N THR A 92 -6.51 -17.32 -2.30
CA THR A 92 -6.84 -18.69 -1.87
C THR A 92 -6.89 -18.80 -0.34
N VAL A 93 -8.11 -18.73 0.21
CA VAL A 93 -8.37 -19.03 1.62
C VAL A 93 -8.16 -20.54 1.84
N HIS A 94 -7.14 -20.89 2.61
CA HIS A 94 -6.83 -22.28 2.90
C HIS A 94 -7.90 -22.84 3.86
N ARG A 95 -8.73 -23.75 3.37
CA ARG A 95 -9.75 -24.45 4.16
C ARG A 95 -9.34 -25.90 4.38
N PRO A 96 -8.52 -26.21 5.41
CA PRO A 96 -8.07 -27.58 5.63
C PRO A 96 -9.24 -28.45 6.10
N THR A 97 -9.47 -29.57 5.42
CA THR A 97 -10.49 -30.57 5.78
C THR A 97 -10.13 -31.36 7.04
N ARG A 98 -8.86 -31.33 7.48
CA ARG A 98 -8.35 -31.95 8.70
C ARG A 98 -7.29 -31.05 9.36
N THR A 99 -7.57 -30.61 10.59
CA THR A 99 -6.68 -29.78 11.42
C THR A 99 -5.68 -30.64 12.18
N LEU A 100 -4.56 -31.00 11.56
CA LEU A 100 -3.46 -31.74 12.22
C LEU A 100 -2.19 -30.92 12.41
N ARG A 101 -2.06 -29.75 11.76
CA ARG A 101 -0.94 -28.83 11.90
C ARG A 101 -1.44 -27.38 11.88
N ASN A 102 -0.72 -26.50 12.56
CA ASN A 102 -0.95 -25.05 12.53
C ASN A 102 -0.60 -24.54 11.12
N GLN A 103 -1.61 -24.32 10.27
CA GLN A 103 -1.45 -23.87 8.89
C GLN A 103 -1.96 -22.42 8.75
N PRO A 104 -1.30 -21.57 7.95
CA PRO A 104 -1.76 -20.21 7.73
C PRO A 104 -3.12 -20.18 7.00
N LEU A 105 -4.01 -19.28 7.43
CA LEU A 105 -5.38 -19.13 6.89
C LEU A 105 -5.40 -18.69 5.42
N LEU A 106 -4.40 -17.92 5.00
CA LEU A 106 -4.22 -17.46 3.63
C LEU A 106 -3.03 -18.19 3.02
N ARG A 107 -3.21 -18.80 1.85
CA ARG A 107 -2.10 -19.32 1.06
C ARG A 107 -1.49 -18.15 0.30
N ILE A 108 -0.29 -17.77 0.70
CA ILE A 108 0.49 -16.72 0.03
C ILE A 108 1.34 -17.40 -1.03
N PRO A 109 1.09 -17.19 -2.34
CA PRO A 109 2.00 -17.68 -3.36
C PRO A 109 3.36 -17.00 -3.18
N TYR A 110 4.41 -17.81 -3.05
CA TYR A 110 5.77 -17.31 -3.07
C TYR A 110 6.10 -16.93 -4.52
N MET A 111 6.44 -15.66 -4.75
CA MET A 111 6.83 -15.13 -6.05
C MET A 111 8.25 -14.60 -5.93
N ASP A 112 9.17 -15.14 -6.72
CA ASP A 112 10.55 -14.66 -6.75
C ASP A 112 10.62 -13.26 -7.38
N THR A 113 11.64 -12.49 -7.02
CA THR A 113 11.77 -11.09 -7.46
C THR A 113 11.93 -10.98 -8.99
N THR A 114 12.41 -12.04 -9.63
CA THR A 114 12.46 -12.17 -11.10
C THR A 114 11.08 -12.27 -11.72
N ASP A 115 10.16 -12.99 -11.06
CA ASP A 115 8.81 -13.23 -11.57
C ASP A 115 7.94 -11.98 -11.44
N GLN A 116 8.22 -11.12 -10.46
CA GLN A 116 7.56 -9.82 -10.33
C GLN A 116 7.84 -8.89 -11.51
N LEU A 117 9.06 -8.92 -12.08
CA LEU A 117 9.42 -8.13 -13.25
C LEU A 117 8.76 -8.68 -14.52
N THR A 118 8.66 -10.01 -14.64
CA THR A 118 7.98 -10.68 -15.76
C THR A 118 6.47 -10.41 -15.73
N ALA A 119 5.82 -10.58 -14.57
CA ALA A 119 4.40 -10.28 -14.39
C ALA A 119 4.10 -8.79 -14.65
N ALA A 120 4.95 -7.88 -14.16
CA ALA A 120 4.80 -6.44 -14.46
C ALA A 120 4.97 -6.11 -15.96
N ALA A 121 5.79 -6.87 -16.69
CA ALA A 121 5.97 -6.72 -18.13
C ALA A 121 4.73 -7.22 -18.92
N GLU A 122 4.09 -8.30 -18.47
CA GLU A 122 2.88 -8.85 -19.09
C GLU A 122 1.66 -7.91 -18.97
N PHE A 123 1.56 -7.15 -17.87
CA PHE A 123 0.54 -6.10 -17.75
C PHE A 123 0.78 -4.87 -18.65
N SER A 124 1.98 -4.74 -19.24
CA SER A 124 2.35 -3.61 -20.11
C SER A 124 2.16 -3.89 -21.60
N THR A 125 1.80 -5.11 -22.01
CA THR A 125 1.66 -5.49 -23.43
C THR A 125 0.21 -5.84 -23.81
N PRO A 126 -0.74 -4.89 -23.81
CA PRO A 126 -1.86 -5.04 -24.71
C PRO A 126 -1.37 -4.67 -26.13
N TYR A 127 -1.74 -5.45 -27.14
CA TYR A 127 -1.66 -5.14 -28.57
C TYR A 127 -0.34 -5.39 -29.32
N LEU A 128 0.13 -6.64 -29.46
CA LEU A 128 0.82 -7.07 -30.70
C LEU A 128 0.57 -8.56 -31.00
N THR A 129 -0.69 -8.95 -31.16
CA THR A 129 -1.05 -10.14 -31.92
C THR A 129 -2.17 -9.81 -32.88
N SER A 130 -1.80 -9.27 -34.04
CA SER A 130 -2.64 -9.33 -35.23
C SER A 130 -1.80 -9.14 -36.49
N THR A 131 -1.87 -10.16 -37.35
CA THR A 131 -1.63 -10.13 -38.81
C THR A 131 -0.18 -10.23 -39.30
N SER A 132 0.24 -11.46 -39.64
CA SER A 132 0.91 -11.76 -40.92
C SER A 132 0.95 -13.28 -41.15
N LEU A 133 -0.18 -13.85 -41.59
CA LEU A 133 -0.23 -15.12 -42.30
C LEU A 133 -0.99 -14.85 -43.61
N ALA A 134 -0.23 -14.55 -44.66
CA ALA A 134 -0.56 -14.75 -46.07
C ALA A 134 0.71 -14.45 -46.88
#